data_AF-A0A9X3S743-F1
#
_entry.id   AF-A0A9X3S743-F1
#
_cell.length_a   1.000
_cell.length_b   1.000
_cell.length_c   1.000
_cell.angle_alpha   90.00
_cell.angle_beta   90.00
_cell.angle_gamma   90.00
#
_symmetry.space_group_name_H-M   'P 1'
#
loop_
_entity.id
_entity.type
_entity.pdbx_description
1 polymer ?
#
loop_
_entity_poly.entity_id
_entity_poly.type
_entity_poly.pdbx_seq_one_letter_code
_entity_poly.pdbx_strand_id
1 'polypeptide(L)'
;MIWQLVTVGNLLTALTYSVIAVMLAVRLRRTGQLSLRANPLGVAMMLVFGTVAVRSAWTGAQMLLPLIGVEHQAALALRDAYTVASVPLPFIAAAAGLMFLWLRRRADEETGPASLYPDHALQRHRALEINDNIVQGLLAARELDALGQEAEAREVLADTLAHAQRMMGELLDGDVRPGALRRTAAA
;
A
#
# COMPACT_ATOMS: atom_id res chain seq x y z
N MET A 1 -16.39 32.23 19.94
CA MET A 1 -15.12 31.47 19.82
C MET A 1 -15.29 30.00 19.48
N ILE A 2 -16.45 29.37 19.73
CA ILE A 2 -16.68 27.93 19.47
C ILE A 2 -16.50 27.58 17.99
N TRP A 3 -17.15 28.30 17.08
CA TRP A 3 -17.07 28.02 15.63
C TRP A 3 -15.63 28.13 15.10
N GLN A 4 -14.79 29.00 15.68
CA GLN A 4 -13.37 29.13 15.30
C GLN A 4 -12.60 27.84 15.64
N LEU A 5 -12.80 27.29 16.85
CA LEU A 5 -12.17 26.04 17.27
C LEU A 5 -12.61 24.86 16.40
N VAL A 6 -13.91 24.76 16.09
CA VAL A 6 -14.44 23.72 15.21
C VAL A 6 -13.90 23.88 13.78
N THR A 7 -13.75 25.12 13.28
CA THR A 7 -13.12 25.40 11.98
C THR A 7 -11.70 24.89 11.95
N VAL A 8 -10.88 25.27 12.94
CA VAL A 8 -9.47 24.89 13.03
C VAL A 8 -9.32 23.36 13.08
N GLY A 9 -10.10 22.68 13.91
CA GLY A 9 -10.07 21.22 13.99
C GLY A 9 -10.43 20.55 12.65
N ASN A 10 -11.44 21.07 11.94
CA ASN A 10 -11.84 20.52 10.64
C ASN A 10 -10.76 20.75 9.57
N LEU A 11 -10.12 21.91 9.55
CA LEU A 11 -9.01 22.18 8.62
C LEU A 11 -7.79 21.28 8.91
N LEU A 12 -7.48 21.06 10.19
CA LEU A 12 -6.46 20.09 10.62
C LEU A 12 -6.80 18.67 10.15
N THR A 13 -8.04 18.24 10.35
CA THR A 13 -8.52 16.93 9.88
C THR A 13 -8.40 16.81 8.36
N ALA A 14 -8.88 17.83 7.64
CA ALA A 14 -8.85 17.88 6.18
C ALA A 14 -7.43 17.75 5.65
N LEU A 15 -6.48 18.50 6.22
CA LEU A 15 -5.07 18.45 5.84
C LEU A 15 -4.47 17.07 6.08
N THR A 16 -4.59 16.54 7.31
CA THR A 16 -4.02 15.25 7.68
C THR A 16 -4.57 14.11 6.81
N TYR A 17 -5.89 14.07 6.61
CA TYR A 17 -6.53 13.02 5.83
C TYR A 17 -6.26 13.17 4.32
N SER A 18 -6.07 14.39 3.82
CA SER A 18 -5.63 14.63 2.43
C SER A 18 -4.24 14.08 2.20
N VAL A 19 -3.30 14.32 3.14
CA VAL A 19 -1.95 13.77 3.06
C VAL A 19 -2.00 12.24 3.02
N ILE A 20 -2.79 11.61 3.89
CA ILE A 20 -2.96 10.15 3.91
C ILE A 20 -3.51 9.65 2.57
N ALA A 21 -4.60 10.25 2.08
CA ALA A 21 -5.25 9.85 0.84
C ALA A 21 -4.32 10.01 -0.38
N VAL A 22 -3.58 11.12 -0.48
CA VAL A 22 -2.61 11.35 -1.55
C VAL A 22 -1.44 10.36 -1.47
N MET A 23 -0.90 10.10 -0.27
CA MET A 23 0.16 9.11 -0.09
C MET A 23 -0.28 7.72 -0.57
N LEU A 24 -1.50 7.29 -0.21
CA LEU A 24 -2.07 6.03 -0.67
C LEU A 24 -2.26 6.03 -2.20
N ALA A 25 -2.82 7.10 -2.77
CA ALA A 25 -3.06 7.21 -4.20
C ALA A 25 -1.75 7.16 -5.02
N VAL A 26 -0.73 7.91 -4.60
CA VAL A 26 0.59 7.94 -5.26
C VAL A 26 1.23 6.56 -5.22
N ARG A 27 1.16 5.87 -4.07
CA ARG A 27 1.73 4.53 -3.91
C ARG A 27 1.02 3.51 -4.79
N LEU A 28 -0.32 3.46 -4.74
CA LEU A 28 -1.14 2.58 -5.58
C LEU A 28 -0.91 2.82 -7.08
N ARG A 29 -0.73 4.09 -7.48
CA ARG A 29 -0.42 4.43 -8.87
C ARG A 29 0.98 3.95 -9.27
N ARG A 30 1.99 4.13 -8.41
CA ARG A 30 3.37 3.69 -8.68
C ARG A 30 3.50 2.17 -8.76
N THR A 31 2.70 1.43 -7.99
CA THR A 31 2.72 -0.05 -8.01
C THR A 31 1.79 -0.65 -9.07
N GLY A 32 1.07 0.16 -9.86
CA GLY A 32 0.10 -0.34 -10.85
C GLY A 32 -1.16 -0.96 -10.22
N GLN A 33 -1.37 -0.78 -8.91
CA GLN A 33 -2.46 -1.37 -8.13
C GLN A 33 -3.67 -0.42 -7.94
N LEU A 34 -3.76 0.65 -8.74
CA LEU A 34 -4.86 1.63 -8.69
C LEU A 34 -6.17 1.08 -9.30
N SER A 35 -6.48 -0.19 -9.09
CA SER A 35 -7.66 -0.86 -9.57
C SER A 35 -8.31 -1.63 -8.42
N LEU A 36 -9.64 -1.54 -8.32
CA LEU A 36 -10.43 -2.31 -7.34
C LEU A 36 -10.23 -3.82 -7.48
N ARG A 37 -9.84 -4.30 -8.67
CA ARG A 37 -9.54 -5.72 -8.90
C ARG A 37 -8.14 -6.11 -8.41
N ALA A 38 -7.17 -5.20 -8.52
CA ALA A 38 -5.80 -5.46 -8.11
C ALA A 38 -5.63 -5.31 -6.59
N ASN A 39 -6.27 -4.30 -5.99
CA ASN A 39 -6.12 -4.00 -4.58
C ASN A 39 -7.36 -3.30 -4.01
N PRO A 40 -8.43 -4.06 -3.72
CA PRO A 40 -9.69 -3.50 -3.24
C PRO A 40 -9.53 -2.76 -1.91
N LEU A 41 -8.70 -3.28 -1.00
CA LEU A 41 -8.49 -2.70 0.33
C LEU A 41 -7.78 -1.34 0.26
N GLY A 42 -6.69 -1.24 -0.51
CA GLY A 42 -5.94 0.00 -0.65
C GLY A 42 -6.78 1.11 -1.26
N VAL A 43 -7.56 0.79 -2.29
CA VAL A 43 -8.48 1.74 -2.94
C VAL A 43 -9.60 2.15 -1.98
N ALA A 44 -10.20 1.22 -1.24
CA ALA A 44 -11.23 1.53 -0.25
C ALA A 44 -10.70 2.47 0.84
N MET A 45 -9.51 2.21 1.40
CA MET A 45 -8.90 3.09 2.39
C MET A 45 -8.64 4.49 1.83
N MET A 46 -8.10 4.58 0.60
CA MET A 46 -7.89 5.86 -0.07
C MET A 46 -9.20 6.66 -0.18
N LEU A 47 -10.29 6.01 -0.58
CA LEU A 47 -11.62 6.64 -0.71
C LEU A 47 -12.20 7.06 0.64
N VAL A 48 -12.07 6.22 1.68
CA VAL A 48 -12.52 6.55 3.04
C VAL A 48 -11.76 7.78 3.59
N PHE A 49 -10.43 7.80 3.49
CA PHE A 49 -9.65 8.94 3.94
C PHE A 49 -9.96 10.20 3.11
N GLY A 50 -10.10 10.05 1.78
CA GLY A 50 -10.43 11.16 0.88
C GLY A 50 -11.81 11.76 1.16
N THR A 51 -12.83 10.95 1.40
CA THR A 51 -14.19 11.45 1.71
C THR A 51 -14.23 12.21 3.03
N VAL A 52 -13.51 11.73 4.06
CA VAL A 52 -13.37 12.46 5.33
C VAL A 52 -12.64 13.78 5.13
N ALA A 53 -11.56 13.79 4.34
CA ALA A 53 -10.81 15.00 4.04
C ALA A 53 -11.67 16.07 3.36
N VAL A 54 -12.41 15.68 2.31
CA VAL A 54 -13.30 16.58 1.56
C VAL A 54 -14.41 17.11 2.46
N ARG A 55 -15.07 16.26 3.25
CA ARG A 55 -16.13 16.67 4.18
C ARG A 55 -15.61 17.69 5.19
N SER A 56 -14.46 17.43 5.80
CA SER A 56 -13.87 18.35 6.78
C SER A 56 -13.40 19.66 6.14
N ALA A 57 -12.86 19.61 4.92
CA ALA A 57 -12.49 20.82 4.16
C ALA A 57 -13.73 21.67 3.85
N TRP A 58 -14.82 21.02 3.41
CA TRP A 58 -16.08 21.68 3.11
C TRP A 58 -16.68 22.37 4.34
N THR A 59 -16.75 21.68 5.48
CA THR A 59 -17.24 22.27 6.74
C THR A 59 -16.38 23.46 7.17
N GLY A 60 -15.05 23.32 7.11
CA GLY A 60 -14.14 24.42 7.44
C GLY A 60 -14.31 25.62 6.49
N ALA A 61 -14.44 25.38 5.20
CA ALA A 61 -14.66 26.42 4.19
C ALA A 61 -15.99 27.15 4.41
N GLN A 62 -17.08 26.41 4.66
CA GLN A 62 -18.39 27.01 4.95
C GLN A 62 -18.34 27.94 6.18
N MET A 63 -17.58 27.57 7.21
CA MET A 63 -17.40 28.43 8.37
C MET A 63 -16.60 29.70 8.07
N LEU A 64 -15.75 29.71 7.04
CA LEU A 64 -14.95 30.87 6.65
C LEU A 64 -15.67 31.77 5.62
N LEU A 65 -16.64 31.25 4.86
CA LEU A 65 -17.37 32.00 3.82
C LEU A 65 -17.89 33.37 4.27
N PRO A 66 -18.53 33.53 5.46
CA PRO A 66 -19.01 34.85 5.87
C PRO A 66 -17.89 35.86 6.19
N LEU A 67 -16.63 35.44 6.35
CA LEU A 67 -15.50 36.36 6.56
C LEU A 67 -15.06 37.06 5.27
N ILE A 68 -15.31 36.44 4.11
CA ILE A 68 -14.90 36.96 2.79
C ILE A 68 -16.05 37.72 2.10
N GLY A 69 -17.07 38.16 2.85
CA GLY A 69 -18.21 38.91 2.34
C GLY A 69 -19.25 38.07 1.60
N VAL A 70 -19.12 36.74 1.60
CA VAL A 70 -20.12 35.82 1.05
C VAL A 70 -21.09 35.45 2.17
N GLU A 71 -22.09 36.30 2.39
CA GLU A 71 -23.14 36.05 3.38
C GLU A 71 -24.10 34.97 2.89
N HIS A 72 -23.82 33.73 3.26
CA HIS A 72 -24.77 32.63 3.16
C HIS A 72 -25.48 32.44 4.51
N GLN A 73 -26.80 32.60 4.53
CA GLN A 73 -27.62 32.36 5.73
C GLN A 73 -27.36 30.96 6.33
N ALA A 74 -27.14 29.95 5.48
CA ALA A 74 -26.79 28.60 5.91
C ALA A 74 -25.45 28.53 6.66
N ALA A 75 -24.45 29.33 6.27
CA ALA A 75 -23.15 29.36 6.93
C ALA A 75 -23.20 30.05 8.31
N LEU A 76 -24.03 31.09 8.44
CA LEU A 76 -24.28 31.74 9.73
C LEU A 76 -25.06 30.80 10.66
N ALA A 77 -26.13 30.17 10.18
CA ALA A 77 -26.87 29.16 10.93
C ALA A 77 -25.98 27.98 11.36
N LEU A 78 -25.03 27.58 10.51
CA LEU A 78 -24.05 26.55 10.84
C LEU A 78 -23.15 26.98 12.01
N ARG A 79 -22.65 28.22 12.03
CA ARG A 79 -21.83 28.74 13.13
C ARG A 79 -22.59 28.75 14.46
N ASP A 80 -23.88 29.05 14.43
CA ASP A 80 -24.74 29.10 15.62
C ASP A 80 -25.15 27.71 16.11
N ALA A 81 -25.27 26.73 15.20
CA ALA A 81 -25.61 25.34 15.55
C ALA A 81 -24.49 24.61 16.33
N TYR A 82 -23.24 25.05 16.20
CA TYR A 82 -22.12 24.41 16.88
C TYR A 82 -22.01 24.81 18.34
N THR A 83 -22.05 23.80 19.20
CA THR A 83 -21.92 23.96 20.65
C THR A 83 -20.53 23.52 21.12
N VAL A 84 -20.23 23.73 22.40
CA VAL A 84 -18.97 23.28 23.02
C VAL A 84 -18.76 21.76 22.85
N ALA A 85 -19.84 20.98 22.83
CA ALA A 85 -19.79 19.53 22.64
C ALA A 85 -19.27 19.10 21.26
N SER A 86 -19.31 19.99 20.27
CA SER A 86 -18.84 19.71 18.90
C SER A 86 -17.34 19.96 18.70
N VAL A 87 -16.70 20.67 19.62
CA VAL A 87 -15.27 20.99 19.57
C VAL A 87 -14.36 19.76 19.55
N PRO A 88 -14.51 18.73 20.42
CA PRO A 88 -13.52 17.67 20.52
C PRO A 88 -13.42 16.76 19.28
N LEU A 89 -14.54 16.50 18.61
CA LEU A 89 -14.61 15.51 17.53
C LEU A 89 -13.62 15.75 16.38
N PRO A 90 -13.50 16.95 15.78
CA PRO A 90 -12.50 17.18 14.73
C PRO A 90 -11.06 17.07 15.23
N PHE A 91 -10.76 17.39 16.50
CA PHE A 91 -9.42 17.19 17.05
C PHE A 91 -9.10 15.71 17.25
N ILE A 92 -10.07 14.91 17.70
CA ILE A 92 -9.93 13.45 17.80
C ILE A 92 -9.68 12.84 16.42
N ALA A 93 -10.42 13.28 15.39
CA ALA A 93 -10.20 12.83 14.02
C ALA A 93 -8.79 13.19 13.54
N ALA A 94 -8.36 14.44 13.68
CA ALA A 94 -7.00 14.86 13.33
C ALA A 94 -5.92 14.04 14.07
N ALA A 95 -6.10 13.79 15.38
CA ALA A 95 -5.19 12.98 16.18
C ALA A 95 -5.14 11.52 15.70
N ALA A 96 -6.28 10.93 15.35
CA ALA A 96 -6.33 9.58 14.76
C ALA A 96 -5.59 9.51 13.42
N GLY A 97 -5.73 10.55 12.57
CA GLY A 97 -4.97 10.65 11.32
C GLY A 97 -3.46 10.77 11.55
N LEU A 98 -3.03 11.56 12.54
CA LEU A 98 -1.61 11.66 12.91
C LEU A 98 -1.07 10.34 13.47
N MET A 99 -1.85 9.66 14.32
CA MET A 99 -1.52 8.33 14.84
C MET A 99 -1.37 7.31 13.70
N PHE A 100 -2.25 7.35 12.70
CA PHE A 100 -2.13 6.52 11.51
C PHE A 100 -0.83 6.79 10.74
N LEU A 101 -0.48 8.07 10.51
CA LEU A 101 0.76 8.44 9.85
C LEU A 101 2.00 8.00 10.63
N TRP A 102 1.98 8.16 11.96
CA TRP A 102 3.04 7.72 12.84
C TRP A 102 3.22 6.20 12.78
N LEU A 103 2.14 5.44 12.94
CA LEU A 103 2.16 3.99 12.88
C LEU A 103 2.63 3.51 11.51
N ARG A 104 2.21 4.19 10.44
CA ARG A 104 2.63 3.85 9.07
C ARG A 104 4.11 4.11 8.82
N ARG A 105 4.65 5.23 9.30
CA ARG A 105 6.11 5.49 9.20
C ARG A 105 6.90 4.41 9.91
N ARG A 106 6.48 4.04 11.13
CA ARG A 106 7.13 2.99 11.91
C ARG A 106 7.06 1.62 11.22
N ALA A 107 5.91 1.28 10.63
CA ALA A 107 5.76 0.05 9.88
C ALA A 107 6.62 0.02 8.59
N ASP A 108 6.75 1.16 7.90
CA ASP A 108 7.64 1.29 6.74
C ASP A 108 9.13 1.21 7.14
N GLU A 109 9.51 1.62 8.36
CA GLU A 109 10.87 1.46 8.92
C GLU A 109 11.19 0.01 9.32
N GLU A 110 10.27 -0.66 10.02
CA GLU A 110 10.46 -2.03 10.51
C GLU A 110 10.34 -3.09 9.41
N THR A 111 9.53 -2.83 8.37
CA THR A 111 9.18 -3.82 7.33
C THR A 111 9.64 -3.42 5.93
N GLY A 112 10.27 -2.26 5.77
CA GLY A 112 10.44 -1.60 4.48
C GLY A 112 9.12 -0.96 3.98
N PRO A 113 9.16 -0.10 2.94
CA PRO A 113 8.04 0.76 2.46
C PRO A 113 6.87 -0.02 1.81
N ALA A 114 6.48 -1.14 2.38
CA ALA A 114 5.85 -2.30 1.76
C ALA A 114 4.67 -2.87 2.58
N SER A 115 4.57 -2.57 3.88
CA SER A 115 3.82 -3.38 4.87
C SER A 115 2.28 -3.48 4.76
N LEU A 116 1.60 -2.86 3.79
CA LEU A 116 0.13 -2.83 3.74
C LEU A 116 -0.49 -3.64 2.59
N TYR A 117 0.32 -4.36 1.82
CA TYR A 117 -0.16 -5.14 0.68
C TYR A 117 0.15 -6.63 0.89
N PRO A 118 -0.83 -7.53 0.67
CA PRO A 118 -0.67 -8.98 0.86
C PRO A 118 0.45 -9.61 0.03
N ASP A 119 1.01 -8.86 -0.94
CA ASP A 119 2.10 -9.30 -1.81
C ASP A 119 3.39 -9.67 -1.07
N HIS A 120 3.69 -9.14 0.12
CA HIS A 120 5.00 -9.34 0.74
C HIS A 120 5.18 -10.65 1.49
N ALA A 121 4.14 -11.16 2.17
CA ALA A 121 4.19 -12.49 2.75
C ALA A 121 4.39 -13.52 1.64
N LEU A 122 3.67 -13.33 0.53
CA LEU A 122 3.78 -14.16 -0.66
C LEU A 122 5.15 -14.00 -1.35
N GLN A 123 5.68 -12.78 -1.49
CA GLN A 123 6.97 -12.53 -2.13
C GLN A 123 8.14 -13.03 -1.28
N ARG A 124 8.07 -12.90 0.06
CA ARG A 124 9.05 -13.47 0.98
C ARG A 124 9.00 -14.99 0.96
N HIS A 125 7.81 -15.58 0.98
CA HIS A 125 7.64 -17.02 0.86
C HIS A 125 8.22 -17.53 -0.45
N ARG A 126 7.90 -16.89 -1.57
CA ARG A 126 8.48 -17.19 -2.89
C ARG A 126 10.00 -17.05 -2.93
N ALA A 127 10.57 -16.02 -2.30
CA ALA A 127 12.02 -15.85 -2.25
C ALA A 127 12.71 -16.96 -1.45
N LEU A 128 12.08 -17.41 -0.35
CA LEU A 128 12.57 -18.55 0.43
C LEU A 128 12.45 -19.85 -0.38
N GLU A 129 11.32 -20.08 -1.05
CA GLU A 129 11.14 -21.24 -1.93
C GLU A 129 12.15 -21.27 -3.09
N ILE A 130 12.49 -20.12 -3.68
CA ILE A 130 13.54 -20.04 -4.72
C ILE A 130 14.90 -20.42 -4.14
N ASN A 131 15.24 -19.93 -2.94
CA ASN A 131 16.52 -20.24 -2.30
C ASN A 131 16.63 -21.73 -1.97
N ASP A 132 15.63 -22.28 -1.30
CA ASP A 132 15.64 -23.66 -0.83
C ASP A 132 15.57 -24.66 -1.99
N ASN A 133 14.76 -24.40 -3.02
CA ASN A 133 14.58 -25.37 -4.10
C ASN A 133 15.55 -25.19 -5.26
N ILE A 134 15.91 -23.95 -5.63
CA ILE A 134 16.72 -23.67 -6.82
C ILE A 134 18.18 -23.44 -6.46
N VAL A 135 18.46 -22.55 -5.50
CA VAL A 135 19.85 -22.19 -5.16
C VAL A 135 20.56 -23.36 -4.49
N GLN A 136 19.93 -24.01 -3.50
CA GLN A 136 20.53 -25.16 -2.82
C GLN A 136 20.65 -26.37 -3.75
N GLY A 137 19.65 -26.63 -4.61
CA GLY A 137 19.72 -27.69 -5.62
C GLY A 137 20.86 -27.51 -6.63
N LEU A 138 21.06 -26.28 -7.13
CA LEU A 138 22.18 -25.94 -8.01
C LEU A 138 23.54 -26.05 -7.29
N LEU A 139 23.60 -25.67 -6.01
CA LEU A 139 24.82 -25.82 -5.21
C LEU A 139 25.16 -27.31 -5.01
N ALA A 140 24.18 -28.12 -4.63
CA ALA A 140 24.36 -29.56 -4.47
C ALA A 140 24.84 -30.23 -5.77
N ALA A 141 24.21 -29.89 -6.90
CA ALA A 141 24.65 -30.37 -8.21
C ALA A 141 26.09 -29.97 -8.54
N ARG A 142 26.49 -28.73 -8.25
CA ARG A 142 27.85 -28.24 -8.48
C ARG A 142 28.89 -28.98 -7.63
N GLU A 143 28.58 -29.27 -6.37
CA GLU A 143 29.48 -30.02 -5.48
C GLU A 143 29.64 -31.47 -5.95
N LEU A 144 28.54 -32.14 -6.35
CA LEU A 144 28.59 -33.49 -6.92
C LEU A 144 29.43 -33.55 -8.20
N ASP A 145 29.28 -32.54 -9.07
CA ASP A 145 30.08 -32.41 -10.28
C ASP A 145 31.58 -32.21 -9.96
N ALA A 146 31.89 -31.38 -8.96
CA ALA A 146 33.26 -31.17 -8.49
C ALA A 146 33.91 -32.45 -7.90
N LEU A 147 33.09 -33.36 -7.34
CA LEU A 147 33.52 -34.66 -6.84
C LEU A 147 33.62 -35.74 -7.94
N GLY A 148 33.31 -35.40 -9.20
CA GLY A 148 33.32 -36.34 -10.32
C GLY A 148 32.10 -37.28 -10.36
N GLN A 149 31.05 -36.99 -9.59
CA GLN A 149 29.82 -37.77 -9.52
C GLN A 149 28.80 -37.28 -10.57
N GLU A 150 29.19 -37.32 -11.86
CA GLU A 150 28.42 -36.74 -12.96
C GLU A 150 26.99 -37.28 -13.11
N ALA A 151 26.75 -38.55 -12.78
CA ALA A 151 25.42 -39.15 -12.91
C ALA A 151 24.46 -38.57 -11.86
N GLU A 152 24.93 -38.44 -10.62
CA GLU A 152 24.18 -37.91 -9.49
C GLU A 152 23.99 -36.39 -9.62
N ALA A 153 25.02 -35.67 -10.09
CA ALA A 153 24.92 -34.25 -10.42
C ALA A 153 23.86 -33.97 -11.49
N ARG A 154 23.77 -34.82 -12.52
CA ARG A 154 22.74 -34.71 -13.57
C ARG A 154 21.33 -34.96 -13.07
N GLU A 155 21.17 -35.91 -12.15
CA GLU A 155 19.87 -36.20 -11.53
C GLU A 155 19.40 -35.02 -10.67
N VAL A 156 20.26 -34.49 -9.79
CA VAL A 156 19.96 -33.31 -8.96
C VAL A 156 19.65 -32.07 -9.81
N LEU A 157 20.38 -31.87 -10.92
CA LEU A 157 20.09 -30.79 -11.88
C LEU A 157 18.71 -30.95 -12.53
N ALA A 158 18.36 -32.16 -12.97
CA ALA A 158 17.07 -32.43 -13.60
C ALA A 158 15.91 -32.14 -12.63
N ASP A 159 16.05 -32.57 -11.37
CA ASP A 159 15.05 -32.34 -10.33
C ASP A 159 14.92 -30.86 -9.96
N THR A 160 16.04 -30.16 -9.84
CA THR A 160 16.08 -28.71 -9.59
C THR A 160 15.42 -27.94 -10.74
N LEU A 161 15.68 -28.35 -11.98
CA LEU A 161 15.08 -27.75 -13.18
C LEU A 161 13.57 -27.98 -13.24
N ALA A 162 13.10 -29.18 -12.91
CA ALA A 162 11.68 -29.51 -12.85
C ALA A 162 10.96 -28.70 -11.77
N HIS A 163 11.57 -28.51 -10.60
CA HIS A 163 11.03 -27.62 -9.55
C HIS A 163 10.94 -26.17 -9.99
N ALA A 164 11.99 -25.64 -10.61
CA ALA A 164 12.00 -24.27 -11.14
C ALA A 164 10.92 -24.05 -12.20
N GLN A 165 10.67 -25.05 -13.06
CA GLN A 165 9.62 -24.99 -14.09
C GLN A 165 8.21 -24.98 -13.48
N ARG A 166 7.94 -25.82 -12.48
CA ARG A 166 6.65 -25.81 -11.76
C ARG A 166 6.39 -24.46 -11.10
N MET A 167 7.38 -23.95 -10.37
CA MET A 167 7.27 -22.65 -9.71
C MET A 167 7.05 -21.50 -10.70
N MET A 168 7.74 -21.50 -11.85
CA MET A 168 7.50 -20.50 -12.90
C MET A 168 6.17 -20.69 -13.62
N GLY A 169 5.68 -21.92 -13.73
CA GLY A 169 4.35 -22.20 -14.28
C GLY A 169 3.22 -21.70 -13.40
N GLU A 170 3.36 -21.85 -12.09
CA GLU A 170 2.45 -21.25 -11.09
C GLU A 170 2.49 -19.72 -11.13
N LEU A 171 3.64 -19.11 -11.45
CA LEU A 171 3.79 -17.66 -11.54
C LEU A 171 3.22 -17.06 -12.83
N LEU A 172 3.19 -17.82 -13.91
CA LEU A 172 2.81 -17.36 -15.24
C LEU A 172 1.46 -17.93 -15.73
N ASP A 173 0.75 -18.69 -14.89
CA ASP A 173 -0.49 -19.41 -15.23
C ASP A 173 -0.34 -20.25 -16.53
N GLY A 174 0.74 -21.01 -16.65
CA GLY A 174 1.02 -21.79 -17.87
C GLY A 174 2.11 -22.86 -17.73
N ASP A 175 2.19 -23.76 -18.71
CA ASP A 175 3.23 -24.80 -18.77
C ASP A 175 4.54 -24.21 -19.30
N VAL A 176 5.53 -24.03 -18.42
CA VAL A 176 6.82 -23.41 -18.75
C VAL A 176 7.82 -24.49 -19.17
N ARG A 177 8.07 -24.57 -20.48
CA ARG A 177 9.11 -25.45 -21.03
C ARG A 177 10.52 -24.89 -20.88
N PRO A 178 11.56 -25.74 -20.78
CA PRO A 178 12.95 -25.28 -20.82
C PRO A 178 13.20 -24.35 -22.01
N GLY A 179 13.77 -23.18 -21.75
CA GLY A 179 14.08 -22.18 -22.78
C GLY A 179 12.92 -21.26 -23.21
N ALA A 180 11.69 -21.51 -22.77
CA ALA A 180 10.51 -20.72 -23.16
C ALA A 180 10.60 -19.24 -22.71
N LEU A 181 11.32 -18.97 -21.63
CA LEU A 181 11.48 -17.63 -21.03
C LEU A 181 12.83 -16.98 -21.37
N ARG A 182 13.57 -17.54 -22.33
CA ARG A 182 14.81 -16.94 -22.80
C ARG A 182 14.49 -15.61 -23.47
N ARG A 183 14.95 -14.52 -22.87
CA ARG A 183 14.88 -13.19 -23.51
C ARG A 183 15.71 -13.25 -24.80
N THR A 184 15.06 -13.20 -25.95
CA THR A 184 15.74 -12.90 -27.19
C THR A 184 16.24 -11.47 -27.07
N ALA A 185 17.56 -11.28 -27.01
CA ALA A 185 18.14 -9.95 -27.15
C ALA A 185 17.62 -9.38 -28.48
N ALA A 186 16.99 -8.21 -28.44
CA ALA A 186 16.58 -7.50 -29.65
C ALA A 186 17.84 -7.24 -30.50
N ALA A 187 17.79 -7.68 -31.75
CA ALA A 187 18.69 -7.24 -32.81
C ALA A 187 18.26 -5.84 -33.30
#